data_AF-A0A7R9Z9L9-F1
#
_entry.id   AF-A0A7R9Z9L9-F1
#
_cell.length_a   1.000
_cell.length_b   1.000
_cell.length_c   1.000
_cell.angle_alpha   90.00
_cell.angle_beta   90.00
_cell.angle_gamma   90.00
#
_symmetry.space_group_name_H-M   'P 1'
#
loop_
_entity.id
_entity.type
_entity.pdbx_description
1 polymer ?
#
loop_
_entity_poly.entity_id
_entity_poly.type
_entity_poly.pdbx_seq_one_letter_code
_entity_poly.pdbx_strand_id
1 'polypeptide(L)'
;SRPREWTLLHAARGLHDSSVNGVAFAPHEFGLIAAAASSDGRVSVLTHNEDDTWGVEYIRDNSLGVNAVSWAPYAPFNEAGAGEGEGVAAAPQPTVVTGGCDNRIRFWTRSAQNGQWEEEPGALGPGPAHTDWVRDVAWAPAIIPGVDVVASCSEDKTVIVWTRTGGRGSSWEPKLLHAFEAPVWRLSWSVTGSVLAVSSGDSSVTLWKAGLDGVWRRVSHVEDVAGDGEGGSAAAQQ
;
A
#
# COMPACT_ATOMS: atom_id res chain seq x y z
N SER A 1 -15.95 16.99 26.72
CA SER A 1 -16.58 16.61 25.44
C SER A 1 -17.40 15.35 25.67
N ARG A 2 -18.59 15.23 25.07
CA ARG A 2 -19.36 13.98 25.15
C ARG A 2 -18.63 12.92 24.30
N PRO A 3 -18.34 11.72 24.80
CA PRO A 3 -17.36 10.80 24.21
C PRO A 3 -17.80 10.09 22.92
N ARG A 4 -18.77 10.62 22.15
CA ARG A 4 -19.36 9.93 20.98
C ARG A 4 -19.85 10.85 19.86
N GLU A 5 -19.58 12.15 19.92
CA GLU A 5 -20.01 13.06 18.86
C GLU A 5 -18.86 13.28 17.87
N TRP A 6 -19.08 12.86 16.62
CA TRP A 6 -18.12 13.07 15.54
C TRP A 6 -18.13 14.55 15.17
N THR A 7 -16.99 15.23 15.36
CA THR A 7 -16.80 16.63 14.99
C THR A 7 -15.84 16.73 13.81
N LEU A 8 -16.18 17.60 12.87
CA LEU A 8 -15.26 17.94 11.77
C LEU A 8 -14.04 18.68 12.34
N LEU A 9 -12.87 18.04 12.26
CA LEU A 9 -11.61 18.63 12.71
C LEU A 9 -11.06 19.65 11.69
N HIS A 10 -11.03 19.26 10.41
CA HIS A 10 -10.50 20.09 9.34
C HIS A 10 -11.19 19.79 8.00
N ALA A 11 -11.38 20.81 7.17
CA ALA A 11 -11.90 20.66 5.80
C ALA A 11 -11.11 21.54 4.83
N ALA A 12 -10.09 20.96 4.22
CA ALA A 12 -9.37 21.59 3.13
C ALA A 12 -10.20 21.53 1.84
N ARG A 13 -10.47 22.69 1.23
CA ARG A 13 -11.27 22.81 0.00
C ARG A 13 -10.42 23.37 -1.12
N GLY A 14 -10.67 22.91 -2.35
CA GLY A 14 -9.96 23.38 -3.54
C GLY A 14 -8.49 22.98 -3.61
N LEU A 15 -8.11 21.88 -2.95
CA LEU A 15 -6.75 21.31 -3.08
C LEU A 15 -6.51 20.68 -4.45
N HIS A 16 -7.59 20.20 -5.07
CA HIS A 16 -7.57 19.46 -6.32
C HIS A 16 -8.56 20.06 -7.32
N ASP A 17 -8.18 20.03 -8.59
CA ASP A 17 -9.00 20.50 -9.72
C ASP A 17 -9.91 19.38 -10.26
N SER A 18 -9.77 18.17 -9.72
CA SER A 18 -10.50 16.97 -10.16
C SER A 18 -10.84 16.05 -8.98
N SER A 19 -11.43 14.89 -9.27
CA SER A 19 -11.86 13.90 -8.29
C SER A 19 -10.67 13.36 -7.48
N VAL A 20 -10.85 13.25 -6.17
CA VAL A 20 -9.96 12.51 -5.26
C VAL A 20 -10.40 11.05 -5.28
N ASN A 21 -9.49 10.16 -5.67
CA ASN A 21 -9.79 8.74 -5.91
C ASN A 21 -9.30 7.84 -4.78
N GLY A 22 -8.21 8.22 -4.12
CA GLY A 22 -7.59 7.46 -3.03
C GLY A 22 -7.14 8.38 -1.91
N VAL A 23 -7.27 7.90 -0.68
CA VAL A 23 -6.74 8.56 0.52
C VAL A 23 -6.10 7.53 1.43
N ALA A 24 -5.01 7.90 2.10
CA ALA A 24 -4.33 7.03 3.04
C ALA A 24 -3.65 7.85 4.15
N PHE A 25 -3.78 7.38 5.39
CA PHE A 25 -3.01 7.93 6.52
C PHE A 25 -1.59 7.38 6.52
N ALA A 26 -0.64 8.24 6.88
CA ALA A 26 0.71 7.81 7.16
C ALA A 26 0.77 7.01 8.48
N PRO A 27 1.84 6.22 8.69
CA PRO A 27 2.14 5.67 10.01
C PRO A 27 2.16 6.77 11.07
N HIS A 28 1.50 6.48 12.20
CA HIS A 28 1.30 7.45 13.29
C HIS A 28 2.61 7.98 13.90
N GLU A 29 3.72 7.25 13.73
CA GLU A 29 5.05 7.62 14.15
C GLU A 29 5.57 8.88 13.44
N PHE A 30 5.05 9.19 12.25
CA PHE A 30 5.35 10.43 11.53
C PHE A 30 4.45 11.61 11.94
N GLY A 31 3.50 11.39 12.86
CA GLY A 31 2.46 12.34 13.24
C GLY A 31 1.17 12.15 12.43
N LEU A 32 0.26 13.12 12.54
CA LEU A 32 -1.02 13.08 11.83
C LEU A 32 -0.85 13.62 10.40
N ILE A 33 -0.60 12.69 9.48
CA ILE A 33 -0.40 12.99 8.06
C ILE A 33 -1.37 12.14 7.22
N ALA A 34 -1.98 12.75 6.21
CA ALA A 34 -2.82 12.07 5.24
C ALA A 34 -2.42 12.44 3.80
N ALA A 35 -2.34 11.45 2.92
CA ALA A 35 -2.19 11.65 1.48
C ALA A 35 -3.54 11.49 0.77
N ALA A 36 -3.77 12.28 -0.27
CA ALA A 36 -4.93 12.19 -1.14
C ALA A 36 -4.49 12.22 -2.61
N ALA A 37 -4.80 11.17 -3.37
CA ALA A 37 -4.51 11.02 -4.79
C ALA A 37 -5.67 11.50 -5.65
N SER A 38 -5.38 12.28 -6.69
CA SER A 38 -6.38 12.93 -7.53
C SER A 38 -6.17 12.65 -9.02
N SER A 39 -7.28 12.65 -9.76
CA SER A 39 -7.29 12.62 -11.22
C SER A 39 -6.64 13.85 -11.88
N ASP A 40 -6.33 14.91 -11.11
CA ASP A 40 -5.55 16.05 -11.63
C ASP A 40 -4.05 15.76 -11.77
N GLY A 41 -3.61 14.56 -11.38
CA GLY A 41 -2.22 14.14 -11.52
C GLY A 41 -1.34 14.44 -10.30
N ARG A 42 -1.92 14.97 -9.23
CA ARG A 42 -1.24 15.32 -7.99
C ARG A 42 -1.69 14.42 -6.85
N VAL A 43 -0.79 14.29 -5.88
CA VAL A 43 -1.12 13.79 -4.54
C VAL A 43 -0.90 14.93 -3.56
N SER A 44 -1.94 15.34 -2.83
CA SER A 44 -1.77 16.28 -1.72
C SER A 44 -1.40 15.53 -0.45
N VAL A 45 -0.41 16.02 0.29
CA VAL A 45 -0.02 15.50 1.60
C VAL A 45 -0.36 16.56 2.64
N LEU A 46 -1.36 16.27 3.47
CA LEU A 46 -1.82 17.12 4.55
C LEU A 46 -1.13 16.72 5.84
N THR A 47 -0.50 17.68 6.51
CA THR A 47 0.20 17.48 7.77
C THR A 47 -0.42 18.37 8.84
N HIS A 48 -0.81 17.78 9.95
CA HIS A 48 -1.20 18.54 11.15
C HIS A 48 0.05 18.86 11.96
N ASN A 49 0.29 20.15 12.17
CA ASN A 49 1.46 20.68 12.88
C ASN A 49 1.18 20.79 14.39
N GLU A 50 2.24 20.89 15.20
CA GLU A 50 2.14 21.05 16.66
C GLU A 50 1.40 22.34 17.08
N ASP A 51 1.36 23.35 16.22
CA ASP A 51 0.66 24.62 16.44
C ASP A 51 -0.84 24.57 16.05
N ASP A 52 -1.37 23.37 15.84
CA ASP A 52 -2.75 23.09 15.40
C ASP A 52 -3.10 23.62 14.00
N THR A 53 -2.09 24.00 13.21
CA THR A 53 -2.26 24.38 11.80
C THR A 53 -2.13 23.18 10.87
N TRP A 54 -2.65 23.33 9.66
CA TRP A 54 -2.56 22.31 8.61
C TRP A 54 -1.65 22.80 7.48
N GLY A 55 -0.56 22.08 7.26
CA GLY A 55 0.31 22.24 6.09
C GLY A 55 -0.16 21.34 4.94
N VAL A 56 0.07 21.79 3.70
CA VAL A 56 -0.22 20.99 2.50
C VAL A 56 1.00 21.01 1.58
N GLU A 57 1.52 19.82 1.28
CA GLU A 57 2.55 19.59 0.26
C GLU A 57 1.92 18.88 -0.94
N TYR A 58 2.57 18.98 -2.11
CA TYR A 58 2.08 18.34 -3.34
C TYR A 58 3.16 17.49 -3.97
N ILE A 59 2.83 16.23 -4.24
CA ILE A 59 3.60 15.34 -5.10
C ILE A 59 3.02 15.46 -6.51
N ARG A 60 3.87 15.72 -7.50
CA ARG A 60 3.48 15.79 -8.91
C ARG A 60 3.89 14.49 -9.58
N ASP A 61 2.92 13.58 -9.72
CA ASP A 61 3.17 12.24 -10.24
C ASP A 61 3.16 12.21 -11.77
N ASN A 62 2.00 12.47 -12.37
CA ASN A 62 1.83 12.41 -13.81
C ASN A 62 0.73 13.39 -14.25
N SER A 63 0.54 13.60 -15.55
CA SER A 63 -0.47 14.52 -16.08
C SER A 63 -1.81 13.86 -16.44
N LEU A 64 -1.92 12.53 -16.31
CA LEU A 64 -3.10 11.75 -16.68
C LEU A 64 -4.03 11.44 -15.51
N GLY A 65 -3.51 11.50 -14.27
CA GLY A 65 -4.24 11.26 -13.04
C GLY A 65 -3.62 10.18 -12.17
N VAL A 66 -3.86 10.29 -10.86
CA VAL A 66 -3.47 9.31 -9.85
C VAL A 66 -4.73 8.70 -9.25
N ASN A 67 -4.82 7.37 -9.27
CA ASN A 67 -5.99 6.65 -8.77
C ASN A 67 -5.82 6.21 -7.32
N ALA A 68 -4.59 5.88 -6.91
CA ALA A 68 -4.32 5.30 -5.61
C ALA A 68 -3.01 5.77 -5.01
N VAL A 69 -2.98 5.77 -3.67
CA VAL A 69 -1.81 6.08 -2.87
C VAL A 69 -1.80 5.18 -1.64
N SER A 70 -0.62 4.67 -1.28
CA SER A 70 -0.40 3.90 -0.06
C SER A 70 0.92 4.29 0.58
N TRP A 71 0.96 4.29 1.91
CA TRP A 71 2.16 4.61 2.68
C TRP A 71 3.01 3.38 2.94
N ALA A 72 4.32 3.56 2.93
CA ALA A 72 5.24 2.59 3.51
C ALA A 72 5.03 2.51 5.03
N PRO A 73 5.13 1.32 5.62
CA PRO A 73 5.12 1.17 7.08
C PRO A 73 6.32 1.88 7.71
N TYR A 74 6.17 2.29 8.97
CA TYR A 74 7.29 2.81 9.73
C TYR A 74 8.29 1.67 10.03
N ALA A 75 9.47 1.73 9.40
CA ALA A 75 10.47 0.67 9.48
C ALA A 75 11.84 1.26 9.90
N PRO A 76 12.11 1.40 11.21
CA PRO A 76 13.34 2.02 11.71
C PRO A 76 14.61 1.20 11.43
N PHE A 77 14.47 -0.05 10.98
CA PHE A 77 15.57 -0.97 10.69
C PHE A 77 15.74 -1.32 9.19
N ASN A 78 14.88 -0.80 8.30
CA ASN A 78 14.99 -1.05 6.85
C ASN A 78 15.99 -0.13 6.13
N GLU A 79 16.46 0.95 6.79
CA GLU A 79 17.35 1.94 6.19
C GLU A 79 18.85 1.63 6.41
N ALA A 80 19.18 0.45 6.94
CA ALA A 80 20.57 -0.03 6.96
C ALA A 80 21.00 -0.36 5.53
N GLY A 81 21.46 0.65 4.80
CA GLY A 81 22.21 0.48 3.58
C GLY A 81 23.36 -0.50 3.82
N ALA A 82 23.54 -1.44 2.91
CA ALA A 82 24.61 -2.42 2.91
C ALA A 82 26.00 -1.76 2.71
N GLY A 83 26.43 -0.99 3.71
CA GLY A 83 27.78 -0.47 3.84
C GLY A 83 28.29 -0.88 5.21
N GLU A 84 29.30 -1.74 5.25
CA GLU A 84 30.08 -2.01 6.46
C GLU A 84 30.70 -0.69 6.94
N GLY A 85 30.04 -0.06 7.90
CA GLY A 85 30.49 1.14 8.56
C GLY A 85 29.55 1.45 9.70
N GLU A 86 30.09 1.66 10.90
CA GLU A 86 29.36 2.15 12.05
C GLU A 86 28.75 3.52 11.72
N GLY A 87 27.58 3.52 11.09
CA GLY A 87 26.81 4.69 10.71
C GLY A 87 25.48 4.65 11.44
N VAL A 88 25.16 5.73 12.14
CA VAL A 88 23.88 5.94 12.83
C VAL A 88 22.74 5.64 11.84
N ALA A 89 21.81 4.75 12.22
CA ALA A 89 20.64 4.44 11.40
C ALA A 89 19.97 5.76 10.98
N ALA A 90 19.85 5.98 9.67
CA ALA A 90 19.14 7.15 9.16
C ALA A 90 17.71 7.12 9.69
N ALA A 91 17.19 8.29 10.08
CA ALA A 91 15.82 8.38 10.54
C ALA A 91 14.90 7.93 9.40
N PRO A 92 13.93 7.03 9.65
CA PRO A 92 13.05 6.52 8.61
C PRO A 92 12.37 7.68 7.89
N GLN A 93 12.45 7.69 6.56
CA GLN A 93 11.81 8.75 5.77
C GLN A 93 10.39 8.36 5.36
N PRO A 94 9.43 9.30 5.38
CA PRO A 94 8.08 9.05 4.87
C PRO A 94 8.15 8.70 3.39
N THR A 95 7.60 7.53 3.04
CA THR A 95 7.57 7.02 1.68
C THR A 95 6.15 6.64 1.30
N VAL A 96 5.76 6.98 0.07
CA VAL A 96 4.47 6.61 -0.51
C VAL A 96 4.66 5.93 -1.85
N VAL A 97 3.76 5.00 -2.15
CA VAL A 97 3.58 4.43 -3.49
C VAL A 97 2.31 4.99 -4.10
N THR A 98 2.37 5.25 -5.39
CA THR A 98 1.30 5.87 -6.17
C THR A 98 1.01 5.05 -7.41
N GLY A 99 -0.26 4.94 -7.79
CA GLY A 99 -0.72 4.24 -8.99
C GLY A 99 -1.41 5.21 -9.95
N GLY A 100 -0.88 5.32 -11.17
CA GLY A 100 -1.31 6.31 -12.17
C GLY A 100 -2.14 5.75 -13.33
N CYS A 101 -2.84 6.66 -14.02
CA CYS A 101 -3.49 6.40 -15.31
C CYS A 101 -2.50 6.28 -16.48
N ASP A 102 -1.20 6.46 -16.23
CA ASP A 102 -0.11 6.24 -17.18
C ASP A 102 0.45 4.80 -17.13
N ASN A 103 -0.29 3.91 -16.49
CA ASN A 103 0.00 2.49 -16.32
C ASN A 103 1.31 2.23 -15.53
N ARG A 104 1.77 3.23 -14.77
CA ARG A 104 2.96 3.16 -13.94
C ARG A 104 2.61 3.23 -12.47
N ILE A 105 3.55 2.73 -11.70
CA ILE A 105 3.59 2.87 -10.25
C ILE A 105 4.83 3.72 -9.97
N ARG A 106 4.76 4.61 -8.98
CA ARG A 106 5.91 5.41 -8.56
C ARG A 106 6.06 5.39 -7.06
N PHE A 107 7.31 5.42 -6.63
CA PHE A 107 7.71 5.48 -5.23
C PHE A 107 8.25 6.88 -4.96
N TRP A 108 7.69 7.55 -3.96
CA TRP A 108 8.05 8.89 -3.57
C TRP A 108 8.53 8.89 -2.14
N THR A 109 9.64 9.57 -1.88
CA THR A 109 10.20 9.70 -0.56
C THR A 109 10.42 11.16 -0.23
N ARG A 110 9.99 11.57 0.96
CA ARG A 110 10.27 12.90 1.45
C ARG A 110 11.72 12.95 1.93
N SER A 111 12.56 13.75 1.29
CA SER A 111 13.97 13.86 1.63
C SER A 111 14.17 14.64 2.93
N ALA A 112 14.97 14.09 3.84
CA ALA A 112 15.29 14.71 5.13
C ALA A 112 16.03 16.05 4.98
N GLN A 113 16.76 16.24 3.88
CA GLN A 113 17.67 17.36 3.69
C GLN A 113 16.95 18.62 3.22
N ASN A 114 15.98 18.47 2.32
CA ASN A 114 15.29 19.59 1.66
C ASN A 114 13.76 19.60 1.93
N GLY A 115 13.22 18.57 2.58
CA GLY A 115 11.79 18.40 2.81
C GLY A 115 10.96 18.23 1.54
N GLN A 116 11.59 17.98 0.39
CA GLN A 116 10.92 17.79 -0.89
C GLN A 116 10.62 16.31 -1.12
N TRP A 117 9.56 16.06 -1.90
CA TRP A 117 9.22 14.72 -2.36
C TRP A 117 10.01 14.39 -3.62
N GLU A 118 10.81 13.34 -3.54
CA GLU A 118 11.67 12.87 -4.62
C GLU A 118 11.21 11.47 -5.06
N GLU A 119 11.12 11.26 -6.37
CA GLU A 119 10.86 9.93 -6.94
C GLU A 119 12.10 9.06 -6.74
N GLU A 120 11.92 7.81 -6.27
CA GLU A 120 13.01 6.85 -6.16
C GLU A 120 13.46 6.39 -7.56
N PRO A 121 14.62 6.86 -8.07
CA PRO A 121 15.02 6.59 -9.44
C PRO A 121 15.38 5.11 -9.59
N GLY A 122 14.87 4.46 -10.64
CA GLY A 122 15.19 3.05 -10.92
C GLY A 122 14.54 2.04 -9.97
N ALA A 123 13.57 2.48 -9.14
CA ALA A 123 12.75 1.56 -8.36
C ALA A 123 12.06 0.53 -9.26
N LEU A 124 11.62 0.96 -10.44
CA LEU A 124 10.97 0.14 -11.45
C LEU A 124 11.73 0.28 -12.78
N GLY A 125 11.73 -0.78 -13.59
CA GLY A 125 12.34 -0.75 -14.93
C GLY A 125 11.73 0.35 -15.83
N PRO A 126 12.34 0.67 -16.98
CA PRO A 126 11.93 1.82 -17.82
C PRO A 126 10.53 1.69 -18.46
N GLY A 127 9.89 0.53 -18.35
CA GLY A 127 8.59 0.23 -18.95
C GLY A 127 7.38 0.54 -18.07
N PRO A 128 6.16 0.48 -18.63
CA PRO A 128 4.95 0.55 -17.82
C PRO A 128 4.87 -0.68 -16.90
N ALA A 129 4.31 -0.49 -15.71
CA ALA A 129 4.09 -1.56 -14.74
C ALA A 129 2.96 -2.49 -15.19
N HIS A 130 1.90 -1.88 -15.74
CA HIS A 130 0.70 -2.54 -16.23
C HIS A 130 0.44 -2.18 -17.70
N THR A 131 -0.48 -2.87 -18.36
CA THR A 131 -0.85 -2.56 -19.75
C THR A 131 -2.02 -1.58 -19.86
N ASP A 132 -2.71 -1.33 -18.74
CA ASP A 132 -3.83 -0.39 -18.62
C ASP A 132 -3.78 0.31 -17.24
N TRP A 133 -4.73 1.20 -16.96
CA TRP A 133 -4.73 2.08 -15.79
C TRP A 133 -4.55 1.31 -14.48
N VAL A 134 -3.62 1.76 -13.64
CA VAL A 134 -3.45 1.22 -12.30
C VAL A 134 -4.62 1.71 -11.45
N ARG A 135 -5.38 0.78 -10.87
CA ARG A 135 -6.60 1.06 -10.10
C ARG A 135 -6.34 1.20 -8.62
N ASP A 136 -5.47 0.36 -8.07
CA ASP A 136 -5.10 0.40 -6.66
C ASP A 136 -3.64 0.01 -6.45
N VAL A 137 -3.05 0.53 -5.38
CA VAL A 137 -1.73 0.17 -4.88
C VAL A 137 -1.80 0.01 -3.37
N ALA A 138 -1.22 -1.06 -2.85
CA ALA A 138 -1.26 -1.35 -1.42
C ALA A 138 0.12 -1.80 -0.94
N TRP A 139 0.69 -1.06 0.01
CA TRP A 139 1.92 -1.43 0.69
C TRP A 139 1.63 -2.41 1.82
N ALA A 140 2.36 -3.52 1.87
CA ALA A 140 2.22 -4.49 2.93
C ALA A 140 2.81 -3.97 4.25
N PRO A 141 2.26 -4.35 5.40
CA PRO A 141 2.92 -4.12 6.69
C PRO A 141 4.35 -4.70 6.71
N ALA A 142 5.26 -4.05 7.43
CA ALA A 142 6.65 -4.49 7.57
C ALA A 142 6.73 -5.70 8.52
N ILE A 143 6.45 -6.90 8.01
CA ILE A 143 6.56 -8.15 8.78
C ILE A 143 8.01 -8.65 8.79
N ILE A 144 8.69 -8.53 7.65
CA ILE A 144 10.02 -9.06 7.44
C ILE A 144 10.99 -7.87 7.36
N PRO A 145 11.91 -7.72 8.32
CA PRO A 145 12.94 -6.69 8.26
C PRO A 145 13.77 -6.81 6.98
N GLY A 146 14.02 -5.69 6.34
CA GLY A 146 14.76 -5.55 5.08
C GLY A 146 13.98 -5.90 3.82
N VAL A 147 12.69 -6.28 3.95
CA VAL A 147 11.84 -6.65 2.82
C VAL A 147 10.60 -5.77 2.77
N ASP A 148 10.45 -5.05 1.67
CA ASP A 148 9.23 -4.31 1.35
C ASP A 148 8.43 -5.07 0.31
N VAL A 149 7.11 -5.12 0.50
CA VAL A 149 6.18 -5.74 -0.44
C VAL A 149 5.08 -4.76 -0.77
N VAL A 150 4.81 -4.57 -2.06
CA VAL A 150 3.71 -3.76 -2.56
C VAL A 150 2.90 -4.58 -3.55
N ALA A 151 1.59 -4.48 -3.51
CA ALA A 151 0.73 -5.03 -4.54
C ALA A 151 0.11 -3.90 -5.36
N SER A 152 -0.03 -4.13 -6.66
CA SER A 152 -0.74 -3.24 -7.58
C SER A 152 -1.74 -4.02 -8.41
N CYS A 153 -2.85 -3.37 -8.73
CA CYS A 153 -3.87 -3.92 -9.60
C CYS A 153 -4.26 -2.94 -10.70
N SER A 154 -4.73 -3.47 -11.82
CA SER A 154 -5.04 -2.68 -13.00
C SER A 154 -6.34 -3.13 -13.68
N GLU A 155 -6.86 -2.23 -14.52
CA GLU A 155 -7.92 -2.51 -15.47
C GLU A 155 -7.54 -3.66 -16.43
N ASP A 156 -6.23 -3.89 -16.64
CA ASP A 156 -5.70 -5.00 -17.44
C ASP A 156 -5.93 -6.40 -16.86
N LYS A 157 -6.65 -6.46 -15.73
CA LYS A 157 -7.06 -7.70 -15.04
C LYS A 157 -5.91 -8.41 -14.35
N THR A 158 -4.74 -7.78 -14.22
CA THR A 158 -3.60 -8.38 -13.53
C THR A 158 -3.39 -7.78 -12.16
N VAL A 159 -2.88 -8.62 -11.25
CA VAL A 159 -2.31 -8.18 -9.98
C VAL A 159 -0.84 -8.52 -9.98
N ILE A 160 0.00 -7.53 -9.71
CA ILE A 160 1.45 -7.68 -9.63
C ILE A 160 1.89 -7.38 -8.20
N VAL A 161 2.73 -8.25 -7.66
CA VAL A 161 3.38 -8.05 -6.36
C VAL A 161 4.83 -7.67 -6.62
N TRP A 162 5.21 -6.54 -6.06
CA TRP A 162 6.55 -5.96 -6.11
C TRP A 162 7.23 -6.28 -4.79
N THR A 163 8.38 -6.94 -4.86
CA THR A 163 9.19 -7.23 -3.67
C THR A 163 10.52 -6.51 -3.78
N ARG A 164 10.95 -5.85 -2.70
CA ARG A 164 12.27 -5.23 -2.59
C ARG A 164 13.00 -5.81 -1.40
N THR A 165 14.16 -6.40 -1.64
CA THR A 165 15.04 -6.95 -0.60
C THR A 165 16.32 -6.13 -0.48
N GLY A 166 16.76 -5.83 0.74
CA GLY A 166 18.00 -5.07 0.97
C GLY A 166 17.79 -3.56 1.15
N GLY A 167 16.55 -3.13 1.41
CA GLY A 167 16.23 -1.76 1.78
C GLY A 167 16.20 -0.77 0.61
N ARG A 168 16.28 0.51 0.96
CA ARG A 168 16.16 1.64 0.03
C ARG A 168 17.33 1.65 -0.96
N GLY A 169 17.03 1.78 -2.25
CA GLY A 169 18.02 1.75 -3.33
C GLY A 169 18.19 0.38 -4.02
N SER A 170 17.62 -0.69 -3.46
CA SER A 170 17.45 -1.96 -4.18
C SER A 170 16.35 -1.86 -5.23
N SER A 171 16.47 -2.63 -6.31
CA SER A 171 15.44 -2.75 -7.34
C SER A 171 14.21 -3.50 -6.82
N TRP A 172 13.02 -3.09 -7.28
CA TRP A 172 11.81 -3.86 -7.06
C TRP A 172 11.69 -4.99 -8.07
N GLU A 173 11.40 -6.19 -7.59
CA GLU A 173 11.15 -7.37 -8.40
C GLU A 173 9.64 -7.56 -8.62
N PRO A 174 9.13 -7.39 -9.86
CA PRO A 174 7.75 -7.70 -10.19
C PRO A 174 7.52 -9.21 -10.24
N LYS A 175 6.42 -9.64 -9.61
CA LYS A 175 5.88 -10.99 -9.74
C LYS A 175 4.40 -10.93 -10.05
N LEU A 176 4.00 -11.51 -11.18
CA LEU A 176 2.59 -11.70 -11.51
C LEU A 176 1.96 -12.63 -10.46
N LEU A 177 0.96 -12.12 -9.73
CA LEU A 177 0.21 -12.91 -8.75
C LEU A 177 -0.84 -13.75 -9.45
N HIS A 178 -1.72 -13.11 -10.22
CA HIS A 178 -2.75 -13.77 -11.01
C HIS A 178 -3.30 -12.83 -12.07
N ALA A 179 -3.77 -13.41 -13.17
CA ALA A 179 -4.55 -12.74 -14.20
C ALA A 179 -6.02 -13.16 -14.03
N PHE A 180 -6.87 -12.19 -13.73
CA PHE A 180 -8.30 -12.35 -13.49
C PHE A 180 -9.09 -12.25 -14.81
N GLU A 181 -10.34 -12.72 -14.82
CA GLU A 181 -11.21 -12.62 -15.99
C GLU A 181 -11.84 -11.22 -16.14
N ALA A 182 -11.87 -10.45 -15.05
CA ALA A 182 -12.43 -9.10 -14.95
C ALA A 182 -11.41 -8.10 -14.38
N PRO A 183 -11.59 -6.78 -14.63
CA PRO A 183 -10.77 -5.71 -14.05
C PRO A 183 -10.66 -5.81 -12.54
N VAL A 184 -9.51 -5.46 -11.97
CA VAL A 184 -9.30 -5.51 -10.53
C VAL A 184 -9.32 -4.08 -9.97
N TRP A 185 -10.19 -3.86 -8.99
CA TRP A 185 -10.52 -2.51 -8.53
C TRP A 185 -9.75 -2.08 -7.29
N ARG A 186 -9.61 -2.96 -6.30
CA ARG A 186 -9.04 -2.64 -4.99
C ARG A 186 -8.23 -3.79 -4.43
N LEU A 187 -7.24 -3.41 -3.62
CA LEU A 187 -6.33 -4.31 -2.91
C LEU A 187 -6.31 -3.96 -1.43
N SER A 188 -6.24 -4.97 -0.56
CA SER A 188 -6.09 -4.73 0.87
C SER A 188 -5.26 -5.83 1.52
N TRP A 189 -4.18 -5.43 2.17
CA TRP A 189 -3.34 -6.33 2.96
C TRP A 189 -3.98 -6.61 4.31
N SER A 190 -3.90 -7.86 4.76
CA SER A 190 -4.11 -8.21 6.15
C SER A 190 -3.13 -7.43 7.04
N VAL A 191 -3.51 -7.15 8.29
CA VAL A 191 -2.63 -6.51 9.28
C VAL A 191 -1.38 -7.36 9.55
N THR A 192 -1.51 -8.68 9.41
CA THR A 192 -0.39 -9.63 9.47
C THR A 192 0.46 -9.66 8.19
N GLY A 193 0.03 -8.93 7.15
CA GLY A 193 0.53 -8.88 5.76
C GLY A 193 0.78 -10.22 5.06
N SER A 194 0.23 -11.31 5.60
CA SER A 194 0.35 -12.66 5.05
C SER A 194 -0.72 -12.98 4.00
N VAL A 195 -1.80 -12.20 3.96
CA VAL A 195 -2.94 -12.40 3.08
C VAL A 195 -3.26 -11.10 2.36
N LEU A 196 -3.50 -11.17 1.06
CA LEU A 196 -3.95 -10.07 0.21
C LEU A 196 -5.41 -10.33 -0.20
N ALA A 197 -6.29 -9.40 0.09
CA ALA A 197 -7.63 -9.37 -0.45
C ALA A 197 -7.65 -8.60 -1.78
N VAL A 198 -8.29 -9.19 -2.78
CA VAL A 198 -8.39 -8.66 -4.14
C VAL A 198 -9.86 -8.60 -4.53
N SER A 199 -10.35 -7.41 -4.90
CA SER A 199 -11.71 -7.23 -5.41
C SER A 199 -11.72 -7.08 -6.93
N SER A 200 -12.43 -7.96 -7.63
CA SER A 200 -12.54 -7.95 -9.08
C SER A 200 -13.92 -7.48 -9.56
N GLY A 201 -13.99 -7.05 -10.82
CA GLY A 201 -15.20 -6.53 -11.47
C GLY A 201 -16.27 -7.59 -11.75
N ASP A 202 -15.97 -8.87 -11.53
CA ASP A 202 -16.92 -9.98 -11.55
C ASP A 202 -17.76 -10.08 -10.26
N SER A 203 -17.70 -9.04 -9.41
CA SER A 203 -18.35 -8.99 -8.09
C SER A 203 -17.81 -10.01 -7.09
N SER A 204 -16.62 -10.58 -7.33
CA SER A 204 -15.96 -11.48 -6.39
C SER A 204 -14.85 -10.79 -5.60
N VAL A 205 -14.66 -11.27 -4.38
CA VAL A 205 -13.50 -10.94 -3.55
C VAL A 205 -12.73 -12.22 -3.31
N THR A 206 -11.46 -12.21 -3.66
CA THR A 206 -10.57 -13.37 -3.52
C THR A 206 -9.48 -13.05 -2.52
N LEU A 207 -9.16 -14.02 -1.67
CA LEU A 207 -8.07 -13.92 -0.71
C LEU A 207 -6.89 -14.72 -1.24
N TRP A 208 -5.69 -14.16 -1.13
CA TRP A 208 -4.48 -14.77 -1.65
C TRP A 208 -3.41 -14.81 -0.57
N LYS A 209 -2.70 -15.93 -0.47
CA LYS A 209 -1.60 -16.12 0.47
C LYS A 209 -0.36 -16.58 -0.28
N ALA A 210 0.79 -16.01 0.03
CA ALA A 210 2.08 -16.48 -0.45
C ALA A 210 2.46 -17.79 0.26
N GLY A 211 2.77 -18.81 -0.52
CA GLY A 211 3.40 -20.03 -0.01
C GLY A 211 4.88 -19.82 0.31
N LEU A 212 5.49 -20.78 1.01
CA LEU A 212 6.92 -20.80 1.31
C LEU A 212 7.79 -20.92 0.04
N ASP A 213 7.20 -21.40 -1.05
CA ASP A 213 7.77 -21.44 -2.39
C ASP A 213 7.67 -20.11 -3.14
N GLY A 214 7.16 -19.06 -2.47
CA GLY A 214 6.89 -17.76 -3.04
C GLY A 214 5.70 -17.73 -4.01
N VAL A 215 4.98 -18.84 -4.20
CA VAL A 215 3.83 -18.92 -5.11
C VAL A 215 2.57 -18.47 -4.38
N TRP A 216 1.84 -17.54 -4.99
CA TRP A 216 0.56 -17.06 -4.47
C TRP A 216 -0.55 -18.06 -4.77
N ARG A 217 -1.33 -18.39 -3.74
CA ARG A 217 -2.49 -19.30 -3.86
C ARG A 217 -3.74 -18.65 -3.32
N ARG A 218 -4.85 -18.85 -4.02
CA ARG A 218 -6.18 -18.43 -3.55
C ARG A 218 -6.55 -19.24 -2.30
N VAL A 219 -6.92 -18.54 -1.24
CA VAL A 219 -7.48 -19.12 -0.03
C VAL A 219 -8.95 -19.45 -0.34
N SER A 220 -9.23 -20.72 -0.61
CA SER A 220 -10.58 -21.19 -0.97
C SER A 220 -11.35 -21.78 0.22
N HIS A 221 -10.69 -22.05 1.35
CA HIS A 221 -11.33 -22.59 2.55
C HIS A 221 -10.67 -22.03 3.80
N VAL A 222 -11.45 -21.37 4.67
CA VAL A 222 -11.10 -21.19 6.08
C VAL A 222 -11.67 -22.42 6.76
N GLU A 223 -10.84 -23.38 7.16
CA GLU A 223 -11.32 -24.40 8.08
C GLU A 223 -11.68 -23.71 9.39
N ASP A 224 -12.95 -23.72 9.75
CA ASP A 224 -13.37 -23.45 11.12
C ASP A 224 -12.69 -24.50 12.00
N VAL A 225 -11.65 -24.08 12.73
CA VAL A 225 -11.16 -24.85 13.85
C VAL A 225 -12.23 -24.76 14.93
N ALA A 226 -13.24 -25.62 14.82
CA ALA A 226 -14.16 -25.90 15.91
C ALA A 226 -13.37 -26.60 17.02
N GLY A 227 -12.76 -25.79 17.88
CA GLY A 227 -12.33 -26.20 19.20
C GLY A 227 -13.54 -26.32 20.12
N ASP A 228 -13.62 -27.49 20.75
CA ASP A 228 -14.31 -27.83 21.99
C ASP A 228 -15.79 -28.25 21.94
N GLY A 229 -15.99 -29.52 22.26
CA GLY A 229 -16.65 -29.83 23.52
C GLY A 229 -18.01 -30.52 23.44
N GLU A 230 -17.98 -31.83 23.72
CA GLU A 230 -19.05 -32.65 24.32
C GLU A 230 -20.35 -32.91 23.55
N GLY A 231 -20.62 -34.20 23.33
CA GLY A 231 -21.91 -34.69 22.89
C GLY A 231 -21.86 -36.17 22.54
N GLY A 232 -21.45 -37.01 23.49
CA GLY A 232 -21.57 -38.46 23.35
C GLY A 232 -23.03 -38.86 23.13
N SER A 233 -23.29 -39.62 22.07
CA SER A 233 -24.41 -40.55 22.03
C SER A 233 -24.08 -41.65 21.02
N ALA A 234 -23.70 -42.79 21.57
CA ALA A 234 -23.70 -44.06 20.87
C ALA A 234 -25.13 -44.37 20.39
N ALA A 235 -25.26 -44.79 19.13
CA ALA A 235 -26.40 -45.57 18.68
C ALA A 235 -25.91 -46.61 17.67
N ALA A 236 -25.57 -47.77 18.21
CA ALA A 236 -25.70 -49.02 17.47
C ALA A 236 -27.18 -49.42 17.51
N GLN A 237 -27.76 -49.77 16.36
CA GLN A 237 -28.62 -50.95 16.22
C GLN A 237 -29.08 -51.17 14.76
N GLN A 238 -28.78 -52.41 14.32
CA GLN A 238 -29.37 -53.25 13.28
C GLN A 238 -29.35 -52.82 11.81
#